data_AF-A0A932JVE5-F1
#
_entry.id   AF-A0A932JVE5-F1
#
_cell.length_a   1.000
_cell.length_b   1.000
_cell.length_c   1.000
_cell.angle_alpha   90.00
_cell.angle_beta   90.00
_cell.angle_gamma   90.00
#
_symmetry.space_group_name_H-M   'P 1'
#
loop_
_entity.id
_entity.type
_entity.pdbx_description
1 polymer ?
#
loop_
_entity_poly.entity_id
_entity_poly.type
_entity_poly.pdbx_seq_one_letter_code
_entity_poly.pdbx_strand_id
1 'polypeptide(L)'
;MEHISELRQDLVSGDWVVVATGRAKRPGAFKESAGEAPSPKEGCPFEDLEAAGNGPALLAYDRVGRPVGARVPDPWFVQVVPNKFPAFGQGTCDEFRAVGPYTVLDGVGSHEVVITRDHDRQWGDFSDKEAAAVFAAYGERYRALLGVPCVRYVSVFHNHGRGAGASVWHPHSQIIAIPVIPPDVKRSLDGSRRYWHENEICVHCAMMAWEKEERARIVFENEHALAFCPFVSRTAFEARIFPKRHEPFFERSSPDELLGVATALRTVLQMLSQKLNHPAYNFFIHTAPATSEEDYRHYHWHIEVLPKTAIWAGFELGTGIEISAISPEMAARYLRGETKT
;
A
#
# COMPACT_ATOMS: atom_id res chain seq x y z
N MET A 1 -27.43 25.85 -7.14
CA MET A 1 -28.03 24.55 -6.78
C MET A 1 -27.23 24.00 -5.62
N GLU A 2 -27.90 23.60 -4.53
CA GLU A 2 -27.26 22.83 -3.46
C GLU A 2 -26.72 21.54 -4.07
N HIS A 3 -25.42 21.28 -3.92
CA HIS A 3 -24.85 20.01 -4.35
C HIS A 3 -25.37 18.91 -3.41
N ILE A 4 -26.29 18.09 -3.93
CA ILE A 4 -26.72 16.85 -3.28
C ILE A 4 -25.53 15.89 -3.28
N SER A 5 -25.28 15.21 -2.15
CA SER A 5 -24.24 14.20 -2.03
C SER A 5 -24.56 12.96 -2.86
N GLU A 6 -23.55 12.32 -3.43
CA GLU A 6 -23.69 11.08 -4.21
C GLU A 6 -23.30 9.87 -3.37
N LEU A 7 -23.98 8.74 -3.59
CA LEU A 7 -23.56 7.42 -3.10
C LEU A 7 -22.97 6.65 -4.29
N ARG A 8 -21.75 6.15 -4.15
CA ARG A 8 -21.07 5.35 -5.16
C ARG A 8 -20.71 3.98 -4.56
N GLN A 9 -20.86 2.92 -5.34
CA GLN A 9 -20.63 1.55 -4.87
C GLN A 9 -19.38 0.96 -5.54
N ASP A 10 -18.47 0.40 -4.74
CA ASP A 10 -17.26 -0.25 -5.27
C ASP A 10 -17.63 -1.60 -5.91
N LEU A 11 -17.15 -1.84 -7.13
CA LEU A 11 -17.47 -3.06 -7.91
C LEU A 11 -16.90 -4.33 -7.29
N VAL A 12 -15.85 -4.21 -6.47
CA VAL A 12 -15.14 -5.34 -5.88
C VAL A 12 -15.76 -5.65 -4.51
N SER A 13 -15.67 -4.71 -3.57
CA SER A 13 -16.12 -4.95 -2.19
C SER A 13 -17.64 -4.91 -2.05
N GLY A 14 -18.33 -4.16 -2.91
CA GLY A 14 -19.75 -3.87 -2.77
C GLY A 14 -20.06 -2.78 -1.74
N ASP A 15 -19.02 -2.17 -1.14
CA ASP A 15 -19.15 -1.10 -0.15
C ASP A 15 -19.67 0.18 -0.81
N TRP A 16 -20.43 0.95 -0.04
CA TRP A 16 -20.93 2.26 -0.45
C TRP A 16 -20.08 3.37 0.16
N VAL A 17 -19.77 4.38 -0.65
CA VAL A 17 -19.08 5.61 -0.22
C VAL A 17 -19.93 6.82 -0.55
N VAL A 18 -20.01 7.76 0.39
CA VAL A 18 -20.67 9.05 0.19
C VAL A 18 -19.65 10.08 -0.32
N VAL A 19 -19.90 10.63 -1.50
CA VAL A 19 -19.18 11.79 -2.04
C VAL A 19 -19.99 13.05 -1.71
N ALA A 20 -19.57 13.77 -0.67
CA ALA A 20 -20.26 14.94 -0.14
C ALA A 20 -19.42 16.21 -0.30
N THR A 21 -19.29 16.72 -1.54
CA THR A 21 -18.48 17.91 -1.86
C THR A 21 -18.90 19.17 -1.10
N GLY A 22 -20.18 19.28 -0.70
CA GLY A 22 -20.65 20.37 0.16
C GLY A 22 -19.95 20.44 1.54
N ARG A 23 -19.39 19.32 2.03
CA ARG A 23 -18.65 19.28 3.30
C ARG A 23 -17.30 19.99 3.24
N ALA A 24 -16.71 20.17 2.06
CA ALA A 24 -15.46 20.92 1.86
C ALA A 24 -15.54 22.37 2.38
N LYS A 25 -16.74 22.95 2.48
CA LYS A 25 -16.97 24.31 2.96
C LYS A 25 -17.01 24.45 4.48
N ARG A 26 -16.98 23.35 5.23
CA ARG A 26 -16.99 23.40 6.70
C ARG A 26 -15.66 23.98 7.20
N PRO A 27 -15.67 24.80 8.27
CA PRO A 27 -14.43 25.23 8.92
C PRO A 27 -13.57 24.00 9.30
N GLY A 28 -12.34 23.94 8.77
CA GLY A 28 -11.43 22.80 9.00
C GLY A 28 -11.80 21.51 8.27
N ALA A 29 -12.59 21.56 7.18
CA ALA A 29 -12.93 20.40 6.34
C ALA A 29 -11.70 19.71 5.76
N PHE A 30 -10.69 20.51 5.41
CA PHE A 30 -9.32 20.08 5.24
C PHE A 30 -8.55 20.76 6.35
N LYS A 31 -8.62 20.24 7.57
CA LYS A 31 -7.56 20.56 8.53
C LYS A 31 -6.29 20.13 7.83
N GLU A 32 -5.45 21.07 7.45
CA GLU A 32 -4.05 20.79 7.18
C GLU A 32 -3.58 20.04 8.42
N SER A 33 -3.45 18.72 8.31
CA SER A 33 -2.63 17.99 9.26
C SER A 33 -1.27 18.61 9.05
N ALA A 34 -0.84 19.49 9.95
CA ALA A 34 0.49 20.05 9.89
C ALA A 34 1.44 18.87 9.70
N GLY A 35 2.20 18.87 8.61
CA GLY A 35 3.17 17.82 8.33
C GLY A 35 3.99 17.56 9.59
N GLU A 36 4.19 16.28 9.91
CA GLU A 36 4.94 15.94 11.11
C GLU A 36 6.38 16.41 10.96
N ALA A 37 6.89 17.09 11.99
CA ALA A 37 8.27 17.56 12.00
C ALA A 37 9.22 16.35 12.07
N PRO A 38 10.36 16.37 11.35
CA PRO A 38 11.33 15.30 11.41
C PRO A 38 11.79 15.00 12.83
N SER A 39 11.93 13.72 13.16
CA SER A 39 12.58 13.31 14.41
C SER A 39 14.10 13.38 14.26
N PRO A 40 14.86 13.61 15.35
CA PRO A 40 16.32 13.59 15.29
C PRO A 40 16.87 12.22 14.87
N LYS A 41 18.00 12.23 14.16
CA LYS A 41 18.80 11.02 13.86
C LYS A 41 19.34 10.36 15.11
N GLU A 42 19.69 11.18 16.11
CA GLU A 42 20.21 10.69 17.38
C GLU A 42 19.15 9.83 18.09
N GLY A 43 19.52 8.60 18.43
CA GLY A 43 18.62 7.63 19.06
C GLY A 43 17.67 6.93 18.09
N CYS A 44 17.73 7.19 16.78
CA CYS A 44 16.97 6.44 15.80
C CYS A 44 17.48 4.99 15.71
N PRO A 45 16.61 3.96 15.86
CA PRO A 45 17.03 2.57 15.81
C PRO A 45 17.45 2.11 14.40
N PHE A 46 17.20 2.92 13.37
CA PHE A 46 17.46 2.61 11.96
C PHE A 46 18.67 3.34 11.36
N GLU A 47 19.33 4.21 12.14
CA GLU A 47 20.62 4.79 11.74
C GLU A 47 21.79 3.82 11.92
N ASP A 48 21.72 2.99 12.96
CA ASP A 48 22.68 1.92 13.26
C ASP A 48 21.92 0.67 13.73
N LEU A 49 21.67 -0.24 12.78
CA LEU A 49 20.88 -1.43 13.05
C LEU A 49 21.56 -2.40 14.02
N GLU A 50 22.90 -2.49 13.97
CA GLU A 50 23.68 -3.36 14.85
C GLU A 50 23.66 -2.84 16.28
N ALA A 51 23.93 -1.54 16.48
CA ALA A 51 23.89 -0.92 17.81
C ALA A 51 22.48 -0.93 18.42
N ALA A 52 21.42 -0.86 17.60
CA ALA A 52 20.03 -1.00 18.04
C ALA A 52 19.64 -2.46 18.38
N GLY A 53 20.53 -3.43 18.13
CA GLY A 53 20.34 -4.84 18.41
C GLY A 53 19.36 -5.52 17.46
N ASN A 54 19.30 -5.08 16.20
CA ASN A 54 18.56 -5.80 15.16
C ASN A 54 19.30 -7.08 14.77
N GLY A 55 18.56 -8.08 14.28
CA GLY A 55 19.16 -9.28 13.70
C GLY A 55 19.98 -8.98 12.43
N PRO A 56 20.74 -9.97 11.92
CA PRO A 56 21.49 -9.78 10.69
C PRO A 56 20.56 -9.42 9.52
N ALA A 57 21.09 -8.63 8.57
CA ALA A 57 20.36 -8.30 7.36
C ALA A 57 20.03 -9.58 6.58
N LEU A 58 18.75 -9.76 6.26
CA LEU A 58 18.22 -10.82 5.40
C LEU A 58 18.47 -10.51 3.92
N LEU A 59 18.54 -9.22 3.59
CA LEU A 59 18.76 -8.69 2.25
C LEU A 59 19.32 -7.27 2.36
N ALA A 60 20.18 -6.88 1.41
CA ALA A 60 20.63 -5.51 1.28
C ALA A 60 20.89 -5.15 -0.19
N TYR A 61 20.56 -3.90 -0.57
CA TYR A 61 20.84 -3.35 -1.89
C TYR A 61 21.53 -1.99 -1.80
N ASP A 62 22.34 -1.68 -2.82
CA ASP A 62 22.82 -0.33 -3.07
C ASP A 62 21.75 0.56 -3.74
N ARG A 63 22.05 1.85 -3.97
CA ARG A 63 21.11 2.83 -4.57
C ARG A 63 20.65 2.48 -5.99
N VAL A 64 21.31 1.55 -6.66
CA VAL A 64 20.94 1.11 -8.02
C VAL A 64 20.39 -0.33 -8.04
N GLY A 65 20.08 -0.90 -6.86
CA GLY A 65 19.41 -2.20 -6.73
C GLY A 65 20.34 -3.40 -6.87
N ARG A 66 21.66 -3.24 -6.71
CA ARG A 66 22.59 -4.38 -6.74
C ARG A 66 22.67 -5.03 -5.35
N PRO A 67 22.58 -6.39 -5.26
CA PRO A 67 22.81 -7.13 -4.02
C PRO A 67 24.12 -6.72 -3.36
N VAL A 68 24.05 -6.38 -2.07
CA VAL A 68 25.22 -6.21 -1.21
C VAL A 68 25.41 -7.51 -0.43
N GLY A 69 26.64 -8.03 -0.39
CA GLY A 69 26.95 -9.35 0.18
C GLY A 69 26.76 -9.48 1.70
N ALA A 70 27.21 -10.61 2.25
CA ALA A 70 26.97 -11.02 3.64
C ALA A 70 27.53 -10.07 4.72
N ARG A 71 28.59 -9.32 4.40
CA ARG A 71 28.91 -8.08 5.11
C ARG A 71 28.26 -6.98 4.29
N VAL A 72 27.43 -6.14 4.90
CA VAL A 72 26.84 -4.99 4.22
C VAL A 72 27.77 -3.79 4.40
N PRO A 73 28.83 -3.59 3.58
CA PRO A 73 29.63 -2.40 3.68
C PRO A 73 28.79 -1.20 3.22
N ASP A 74 29.03 -0.06 3.86
CA ASP A 74 28.59 1.21 3.30
C ASP A 74 29.19 1.41 1.88
N PRO A 75 28.45 2.07 0.97
CA PRO A 75 27.08 2.58 1.16
C PRO A 75 26.00 1.56 0.74
N TRP A 76 25.10 1.21 1.66
CA TRP A 76 23.83 0.54 1.34
C TRP A 76 22.70 1.56 1.16
N PHE A 77 21.61 1.16 0.51
CA PHE A 77 20.40 1.95 0.36
C PHE A 77 19.18 1.28 0.95
N VAL A 78 18.96 -0.02 0.68
CA VAL A 78 17.88 -0.81 1.31
C VAL A 78 18.51 -1.90 2.16
N GLN A 79 18.00 -2.08 3.37
CA GLN A 79 18.26 -3.26 4.19
C GLN A 79 16.95 -3.86 4.67
N VAL A 80 16.87 -5.19 4.65
CA VAL A 80 15.76 -5.92 5.26
C VAL A 80 16.28 -6.67 6.47
N VAL A 81 15.64 -6.48 7.61
CA VAL A 81 15.97 -7.16 8.88
C VAL A 81 14.71 -7.79 9.48
N PRO A 82 14.84 -8.84 10.32
CA PRO A 82 13.72 -9.30 11.13
C PRO A 82 13.24 -8.17 12.06
N ASN A 83 11.92 -8.04 12.24
CA ASN A 83 11.37 -7.10 13.20
C ASN A 83 11.74 -7.54 14.62
N LYS A 84 12.26 -6.62 15.45
CA LYS A 84 12.63 -6.87 16.85
C LYS A 84 11.44 -7.25 17.74
N PHE A 85 10.25 -6.80 17.37
CA PHE A 85 9.00 -7.07 18.07
C PHE A 85 7.99 -7.69 17.09
N PRO A 86 8.21 -8.94 16.65
CA PRO A 86 7.41 -9.54 15.60
C PRO A 86 5.99 -9.84 16.11
N ALA A 87 4.97 -9.60 15.27
CA ALA A 87 3.58 -9.89 15.62
C ALA A 87 3.24 -11.39 15.46
N PHE A 88 4.08 -12.11 14.69
CA PHE A 88 3.96 -13.53 14.41
C PHE A 88 5.29 -14.21 14.72
N GLY A 89 5.25 -15.37 15.38
CA GLY A 89 6.42 -16.09 15.85
C GLY A 89 6.81 -17.25 14.94
N GLN A 90 7.96 -17.87 15.24
CA GLN A 90 8.31 -19.16 14.66
C GLN A 90 7.58 -20.28 15.40
N GLY A 91 7.15 -21.31 14.67
CA GLY A 91 6.42 -22.45 15.22
C GLY A 91 6.14 -23.51 14.16
N THR A 92 5.48 -24.60 14.57
CA THR A 92 4.97 -25.63 13.66
C THR A 92 3.60 -25.23 13.11
N CYS A 93 3.26 -25.75 11.93
CA CYS A 93 1.93 -25.59 11.38
C CYS A 93 0.96 -26.47 12.16
N ASP A 94 0.48 -25.98 13.29
CA ASP A 94 -0.49 -26.70 14.10
C ASP A 94 -1.90 -26.58 13.48
N GLU A 95 -2.71 -27.61 13.68
CA GLU A 95 -4.09 -27.64 13.22
C GLU A 95 -4.96 -26.64 14.00
N PHE A 96 -6.04 -26.17 13.38
CA PHE A 96 -7.04 -25.36 14.04
C PHE A 96 -7.51 -26.01 15.34
N ARG A 97 -7.47 -25.27 16.45
CA ARG A 97 -8.00 -25.74 17.75
C ARG A 97 -9.32 -25.06 18.06
N ALA A 98 -10.25 -25.81 18.64
CA ALA A 98 -11.50 -25.27 19.15
C ALA A 98 -11.33 -24.76 20.57
N VAL A 99 -11.84 -23.56 20.84
CA VAL A 99 -12.05 -23.02 22.19
C VAL A 99 -13.52 -22.63 22.29
N GLY A 100 -14.36 -23.55 22.76
CA GLY A 100 -15.82 -23.37 22.73
C GLY A 100 -16.33 -23.24 21.28
N PRO A 101 -17.13 -22.21 20.94
CA PRO A 101 -17.59 -21.97 19.57
C PRO A 101 -16.52 -21.30 18.67
N TYR A 102 -15.35 -20.99 19.22
CA TYR A 102 -14.31 -20.22 18.52
C TYR A 102 -13.24 -21.14 17.94
N THR A 103 -12.76 -20.76 16.76
CA THR A 103 -11.60 -21.37 16.13
C THR A 103 -10.37 -20.53 16.45
N VAL A 104 -9.30 -21.19 16.91
CA VAL A 104 -8.02 -20.55 17.20
C VAL A 104 -6.94 -21.20 16.34
N LEU A 105 -6.07 -20.37 15.81
CA LEU A 105 -4.86 -20.75 15.08
C LEU A 105 -3.69 -20.03 15.73
N ASP A 106 -2.54 -20.69 15.82
CA ASP A 106 -1.34 -20.03 16.32
C ASP A 106 -0.84 -18.96 15.35
N GLY A 107 -0.34 -17.87 15.91
CA GLY A 107 0.25 -16.75 15.16
C GLY A 107 1.64 -17.09 14.63
N VAL A 108 1.75 -18.15 13.81
CA VAL A 108 3.00 -18.58 13.19
C VAL A 108 3.21 -17.84 11.87
N GLY A 109 4.37 -17.22 11.70
CA GLY A 109 4.66 -16.39 10.53
C GLY A 109 6.03 -15.71 10.61
N SER A 110 6.21 -14.68 9.79
CA SER A 110 7.41 -13.84 9.80
C SER A 110 7.02 -12.37 9.82
N HIS A 111 7.82 -11.55 10.47
CA HIS A 111 7.68 -10.10 10.47
C HIS A 111 9.06 -9.48 10.19
N GLU A 112 9.17 -8.77 9.07
CA GLU A 112 10.39 -8.14 8.59
C GLU A 112 10.17 -6.63 8.39
N VAL A 113 11.24 -5.86 8.53
CA VAL A 113 11.27 -4.41 8.30
C VAL A 113 12.21 -4.13 7.13
N VAL A 114 11.73 -3.35 6.17
CA VAL A 114 12.48 -2.88 4.99
C VAL A 114 12.83 -1.42 5.20
N ILE A 115 14.12 -1.12 5.36
CA ILE A 115 14.63 0.17 5.83
C ILE A 115 15.42 0.82 4.69
N THR A 116 15.20 2.11 4.45
CA THR A 116 16.02 2.89 3.52
C THR A 116 17.07 3.70 4.26
N ARG A 117 18.28 3.89 3.71
CA ARG A 117 19.42 4.48 4.44
C ARG A 117 19.21 5.89 4.96
N ASP A 118 18.53 6.73 4.19
CA ASP A 118 18.43 8.17 4.43
C ASP A 118 17.28 8.50 5.40
N HIS A 119 17.60 9.03 6.58
CA HIS A 119 16.63 9.34 7.66
C HIS A 119 15.40 10.16 7.25
N ASP A 120 15.62 11.16 6.39
CA ASP A 120 14.65 12.20 6.10
C ASP A 120 14.07 12.11 4.68
N ARG A 121 14.63 11.24 3.83
CA ARG A 121 14.16 11.08 2.44
C ARG A 121 13.04 10.06 2.41
N GLN A 122 11.83 10.54 2.22
CA GLN A 122 10.64 9.70 2.16
C GLN A 122 10.43 9.20 0.72
N TRP A 123 9.44 8.33 0.51
CA TRP A 123 9.14 7.75 -0.81
C TRP A 123 9.04 8.76 -1.96
N GLY A 124 8.45 9.94 -1.69
CA GLY A 124 8.32 11.00 -2.69
C GLY A 124 9.65 11.65 -3.12
N ASP A 125 10.73 11.42 -2.37
CA ASP A 125 12.07 12.02 -2.57
C ASP A 125 13.06 11.06 -3.24
N PHE A 126 12.71 9.78 -3.40
CA PHE A 126 13.57 8.78 -4.03
C PHE A 126 13.80 9.10 -5.51
N SER A 127 14.82 8.55 -6.15
CA SER A 127 14.86 8.44 -7.62
C SER A 127 14.07 7.21 -8.07
N ASP A 128 13.76 7.12 -9.36
CA ASP A 128 13.10 5.94 -9.94
C ASP A 128 13.87 4.64 -9.65
N LYS A 129 15.21 4.70 -9.73
CA LYS A 129 16.08 3.55 -9.42
C LYS A 129 16.05 3.16 -7.94
N GLU A 130 16.01 4.15 -7.05
CA GLU A 130 15.89 3.91 -5.61
C GLU A 130 14.51 3.28 -5.29
N ALA A 131 13.42 3.80 -5.85
CA ALA A 131 12.09 3.22 -5.69
C ALA A 131 12.04 1.78 -6.21
N ALA A 132 12.64 1.52 -7.38
CA ALA A 132 12.75 0.18 -7.95
C ALA A 132 13.60 -0.77 -7.08
N ALA A 133 14.68 -0.29 -6.45
CA ALA A 133 15.48 -1.09 -5.52
C ALA A 133 14.65 -1.54 -4.30
N VAL A 134 13.76 -0.69 -3.78
CA VAL A 134 12.84 -1.08 -2.70
C VAL A 134 11.83 -2.14 -3.18
N PHE A 135 11.30 -2.01 -4.38
CA PHE A 135 10.39 -3.00 -4.97
C PHE A 135 11.07 -4.34 -5.26
N ALA A 136 12.32 -4.31 -5.71
CA ALA A 136 13.13 -5.52 -5.84
C ALA A 136 13.26 -6.22 -4.49
N ALA A 137 13.44 -5.45 -3.40
CA ALA A 137 13.57 -6.00 -2.05
C ALA A 137 12.26 -6.64 -1.60
N TYR A 138 11.12 -5.99 -1.86
CA TYR A 138 9.82 -6.58 -1.63
C TYR A 138 9.64 -7.89 -2.40
N GLY A 139 9.94 -7.92 -3.70
CA GLY A 139 9.76 -9.10 -4.54
C GLY A 139 10.68 -10.26 -4.15
N GLU A 140 11.91 -10.00 -3.74
CA GLU A 140 12.83 -11.04 -3.26
C GLU A 140 12.39 -11.60 -1.91
N ARG A 141 12.05 -10.74 -0.95
CA ARG A 141 11.56 -11.19 0.36
C ARG A 141 10.21 -11.88 0.28
N TYR A 142 9.29 -11.40 -0.55
CA TYR A 142 8.01 -12.04 -0.80
C TYR A 142 8.21 -13.48 -1.27
N ARG A 143 9.05 -13.70 -2.29
CA ARG A 143 9.36 -15.05 -2.80
C ARG A 143 10.02 -15.95 -1.76
N ALA A 144 10.95 -15.40 -0.96
CA ALA A 144 11.58 -16.15 0.12
C ALA A 144 10.56 -16.59 1.18
N LEU A 145 9.60 -15.73 1.51
CA LEU A 145 8.56 -16.00 2.51
C LEU A 145 7.47 -16.96 2.02
N LEU A 146 7.20 -17.03 0.72
CA LEU A 146 6.29 -18.05 0.15
C LEU A 146 6.77 -19.48 0.40
N GLY A 147 8.10 -19.69 0.50
CA GLY A 147 8.68 -21.00 0.79
C GLY A 147 8.60 -21.41 2.26
N VAL A 148 8.14 -20.52 3.15
CA VAL A 148 8.04 -20.80 4.58
C VAL A 148 6.78 -21.63 4.84
N PRO A 149 6.88 -22.76 5.56
CA PRO A 149 5.70 -23.54 5.96
C PRO A 149 4.62 -22.67 6.63
N CYS A 150 3.36 -23.09 6.49
CA CYS A 150 2.17 -22.44 7.04
C CYS A 150 1.79 -21.09 6.42
N VAL A 151 2.69 -20.40 5.71
CA VAL A 151 2.35 -19.12 5.07
C VAL A 151 1.22 -19.33 4.06
N ARG A 152 0.22 -18.45 4.12
CA ARG A 152 -0.90 -18.38 3.17
C ARG A 152 -0.98 -17.02 2.49
N TYR A 153 -0.43 -15.99 3.12
CA TYR A 153 -0.37 -14.66 2.55
C TYR A 153 0.84 -13.90 3.05
N VAL A 154 1.43 -13.08 2.19
CA VAL A 154 2.52 -12.16 2.55
C VAL A 154 2.03 -10.74 2.28
N SER A 155 1.92 -9.94 3.34
CA SER A 155 1.46 -8.55 3.27
C SER A 155 2.63 -7.60 3.26
N VAL A 156 2.75 -6.78 2.21
CA VAL A 156 3.74 -5.70 2.11
C VAL A 156 3.02 -4.37 2.25
N PHE A 157 3.45 -3.55 3.22
CA PHE A 157 2.82 -2.27 3.51
C PHE A 157 3.81 -1.24 4.06
N HIS A 158 3.42 0.03 4.02
CA HIS A 158 4.19 1.16 4.49
C HIS A 158 3.30 2.13 5.26
N ASN A 159 3.82 2.65 6.36
CA ASN A 159 3.16 3.64 7.21
C ASN A 159 4.05 4.88 7.29
N HIS A 160 3.54 6.02 6.84
CA HIS A 160 4.25 7.30 6.93
C HIS A 160 3.49 8.26 7.84
N GLY A 161 4.20 8.77 8.86
CA GLY A 161 3.66 9.71 9.85
C GLY A 161 2.81 9.05 10.95
N ARG A 162 2.75 9.70 12.12
CA ARG A 162 2.02 9.22 13.31
C ARG A 162 0.54 8.98 13.05
N GLY A 163 -0.10 9.83 12.23
CA GLY A 163 -1.52 9.68 11.86
C GLY A 163 -1.81 8.38 11.09
N ALA A 164 -0.79 7.76 10.50
CA ALA A 164 -0.88 6.47 9.81
C ALA A 164 -0.35 5.30 10.66
N GLY A 165 0.02 5.54 11.92
CA GLY A 165 0.51 4.53 12.85
C GLY A 165 2.02 4.28 12.79
N ALA A 166 2.81 5.15 12.16
CA ALA A 166 4.27 5.05 12.20
C ALA A 166 4.78 5.35 13.62
N SER A 167 5.58 4.44 14.19
CA SER A 167 6.23 4.61 15.51
C SER A 167 7.64 5.17 15.41
N VAL A 168 8.29 5.03 14.25
CA VAL A 168 9.64 5.52 13.95
C VAL A 168 9.55 6.41 12.71
N TRP A 169 10.14 7.61 12.78
CA TRP A 169 10.13 8.59 11.69
C TRP A 169 10.89 8.12 10.44
N HIS A 170 12.03 7.47 10.66
CA HIS A 170 12.92 6.98 9.62
C HIS A 170 12.16 6.08 8.64
N PRO A 171 12.24 6.33 7.31
CA PRO A 171 11.42 5.64 6.33
C PRO A 171 11.67 4.14 6.33
N HIS A 172 10.59 3.39 6.58
CA HIS A 172 10.61 1.95 6.58
C HIS A 172 9.25 1.39 6.18
N SER A 173 9.27 0.23 5.57
CA SER A 173 8.10 -0.58 5.25
C SER A 173 8.16 -1.88 6.03
N GLN A 174 7.08 -2.63 6.02
CA GLN A 174 6.97 -3.89 6.74
C GLN A 174 6.48 -4.98 5.80
N ILE A 175 6.99 -6.18 6.02
CA ILE A 175 6.55 -7.41 5.35
C ILE A 175 6.14 -8.38 6.44
N ILE A 176 4.88 -8.84 6.38
CA ILE A 176 4.36 -9.83 7.34
C ILE A 176 3.83 -11.02 6.58
N ALA A 177 4.42 -12.19 6.84
CA ALA A 177 3.93 -13.47 6.34
C ALA A 177 3.02 -14.10 7.40
N ILE A 178 1.80 -14.46 7.01
CA ILE A 178 0.74 -14.92 7.92
C ILE A 178 0.11 -16.24 7.43
N PRO A 179 -0.50 -17.03 8.35
CA PRO A 179 -1.01 -18.35 8.03
C PRO A 179 -2.48 -18.35 7.56
N VAL A 180 -3.06 -17.17 7.33
CA VAL A 180 -4.44 -16.98 6.87
C VAL A 180 -4.49 -15.96 5.74
N ILE A 181 -5.50 -16.04 4.88
CA ILE A 181 -5.78 -14.97 3.91
C ILE A 181 -6.49 -13.84 4.66
N PRO A 182 -6.00 -12.58 4.60
CA PRO A 182 -6.65 -11.45 5.26
C PRO A 182 -8.11 -11.28 4.83
N PRO A 183 -9.02 -10.86 5.74
CA PRO A 183 -10.42 -10.64 5.39
C PRO A 183 -10.63 -9.68 4.22
N ASP A 184 -9.87 -8.59 4.14
CA ASP A 184 -10.02 -7.58 3.09
C ASP A 184 -9.54 -8.11 1.74
N VAL A 185 -8.41 -8.84 1.72
CA VAL A 185 -7.92 -9.54 0.52
C VAL A 185 -8.93 -10.58 0.06
N LYS A 186 -9.48 -11.37 0.99
CA LYS A 186 -10.52 -12.36 0.67
C LYS A 186 -11.75 -11.72 0.04
N ARG A 187 -12.28 -10.63 0.63
CA ARG A 187 -13.40 -9.87 0.03
C ARG A 187 -13.06 -9.35 -1.35
N SER A 188 -11.84 -8.84 -1.54
CA SER A 188 -11.35 -8.36 -2.83
C SER A 188 -11.33 -9.46 -3.90
N LEU A 189 -10.78 -10.63 -3.56
CA LEU A 189 -10.75 -11.81 -4.45
C LEU A 189 -12.16 -12.30 -4.79
N ASP A 190 -13.01 -12.48 -3.79
CA ASP A 190 -14.39 -12.97 -3.96
C ASP A 190 -15.22 -11.99 -4.81
N GLY A 191 -15.07 -10.68 -4.58
CA GLY A 191 -15.65 -9.61 -5.39
C GLY A 191 -15.24 -9.65 -6.85
N SER A 192 -13.93 -9.70 -7.09
CA SER A 192 -13.37 -9.78 -8.44
C SER A 192 -13.78 -11.05 -9.18
N ARG A 193 -13.92 -12.17 -8.46
CA ARG A 193 -14.44 -13.42 -9.02
C ARG A 193 -15.90 -13.31 -9.43
N ARG A 194 -16.76 -12.72 -8.60
CA ARG A 194 -18.18 -12.49 -8.94
C ARG A 194 -18.30 -11.66 -10.22
N TYR A 195 -17.58 -10.54 -10.29
CA TYR A 195 -17.56 -9.70 -11.47
C TYR A 195 -17.08 -10.45 -12.72
N TRP A 196 -16.00 -11.24 -12.59
CA TRP A 196 -15.48 -12.07 -13.68
C TRP A 196 -16.51 -13.09 -14.18
N HIS A 197 -17.25 -13.76 -13.30
CA HIS A 197 -18.28 -14.72 -13.71
C HIS A 197 -19.40 -14.09 -14.53
N GLU A 198 -19.74 -12.83 -14.25
CA GLU A 198 -20.82 -12.11 -14.93
C GLU A 198 -20.36 -11.44 -16.23
N ASN A 199 -19.10 -11.02 -16.31
CA ASN A 199 -18.60 -10.13 -17.37
C ASN A 199 -17.46 -10.74 -18.22
N GLU A 200 -16.90 -11.88 -17.81
CA GLU A 200 -15.76 -12.57 -18.45
C GLU A 200 -14.50 -11.69 -18.62
N ILE A 201 -14.37 -10.66 -17.79
CA ILE A 201 -13.22 -9.75 -17.74
C ILE A 201 -12.85 -9.41 -16.30
N CYS A 202 -11.55 -9.21 -16.05
CA CYS A 202 -11.05 -8.80 -14.74
C CYS A 202 -11.61 -7.41 -14.40
N VAL A 203 -12.24 -7.28 -13.24
CA VAL A 203 -12.87 -6.03 -12.79
C VAL A 203 -11.90 -4.87 -12.76
N HIS A 204 -10.66 -5.10 -12.33
CA HIS A 204 -9.62 -4.07 -12.31
C HIS A 204 -9.18 -3.68 -13.73
N CYS A 205 -9.12 -4.63 -14.67
CA CYS A 205 -8.86 -4.31 -16.08
C CYS A 205 -9.99 -3.48 -16.70
N ALA A 206 -11.25 -3.79 -16.37
CA ALA A 206 -12.40 -2.98 -16.79
C ALA A 206 -12.34 -1.56 -16.21
N MET A 207 -12.03 -1.42 -14.91
CA MET A 207 -11.80 -0.11 -14.28
C MET A 207 -10.70 0.68 -15.00
N MET A 208 -9.52 0.08 -15.22
CA MET A 208 -8.41 0.75 -15.91
C MET A 208 -8.77 1.16 -17.34
N ALA A 209 -9.52 0.34 -18.08
CA ALA A 209 -9.94 0.65 -19.43
C ALA A 209 -10.85 1.89 -19.46
N TRP A 210 -11.84 1.93 -18.57
CA TRP A 210 -12.73 3.07 -18.43
C TRP A 210 -11.98 4.34 -17.99
N GLU A 211 -11.03 4.23 -17.05
CA GLU A 211 -10.24 5.40 -16.62
C GLU A 211 -9.33 5.94 -17.74
N LYS A 212 -8.83 5.07 -18.64
CA LYS A 212 -8.08 5.48 -19.83
C LYS A 212 -8.94 6.20 -20.87
N GLU A 213 -10.20 5.80 -21.01
CA GLU A 213 -11.17 6.44 -21.89
C GLU A 213 -11.59 7.82 -21.35
N GLU A 214 -11.99 7.88 -20.08
CA GLU A 214 -12.48 9.11 -19.44
C GLU A 214 -11.37 10.12 -19.14
N ARG A 215 -10.16 9.63 -18.79
CA ARG A 215 -8.97 10.40 -18.39
C ARG A 215 -9.12 11.32 -17.17
N ALA A 216 -10.34 11.56 -16.68
CA ALA A 216 -10.64 12.56 -15.66
C ALA A 216 -9.88 12.32 -14.34
N ARG A 217 -9.75 11.06 -13.93
CA ARG A 217 -9.18 10.67 -12.63
C ARG A 217 -7.75 10.16 -12.68
N ILE A 218 -7.13 10.07 -13.86
CA ILE A 218 -5.73 9.65 -14.01
C ILE A 218 -4.82 10.69 -13.36
N VAL A 219 -3.99 10.27 -12.41
CA VAL A 219 -3.01 11.13 -11.74
C VAL A 219 -1.66 11.05 -12.44
N PHE A 220 -1.26 9.84 -12.84
CA PHE A 220 0.01 9.59 -13.52
C PHE A 220 -0.09 8.34 -14.41
N GLU A 221 0.62 8.34 -15.53
CA GLU A 221 0.69 7.21 -16.44
C GLU A 221 2.08 7.15 -17.07
N ASN A 222 2.71 5.97 -17.09
CA ASN A 222 3.93 5.70 -17.85
C ASN A 222 3.74 4.45 -18.72
N GLU A 223 4.82 3.91 -19.29
CA GLU A 223 4.73 2.74 -20.19
C GLU A 223 4.14 1.49 -19.53
N HIS A 224 4.46 1.24 -18.25
CA HIS A 224 4.10 -0.02 -17.58
C HIS A 224 3.04 0.13 -16.49
N ALA A 225 2.70 1.34 -16.05
CA ALA A 225 1.82 1.58 -14.92
C ALA A 225 0.80 2.69 -15.17
N LEU A 226 -0.35 2.58 -14.49
CA LEU A 226 -1.41 3.56 -14.45
C LEU A 226 -1.76 3.86 -13.00
N ALA A 227 -1.81 5.15 -12.65
CA ALA A 227 -2.22 5.63 -11.34
C ALA A 227 -3.41 6.58 -11.46
N PHE A 228 -4.48 6.35 -10.69
CA PHE A 228 -5.68 7.18 -10.71
C PHE A 228 -6.36 7.24 -9.33
N CYS A 229 -7.15 8.29 -9.11
CA CYS A 229 -8.07 8.37 -7.96
C CYS A 229 -9.33 7.52 -8.28
N PRO A 230 -9.60 6.42 -7.56
CA PRO A 230 -10.70 5.54 -7.93
C PRO A 230 -12.05 6.26 -7.86
N PHE A 231 -12.96 5.96 -8.78
CA PHE A 231 -14.31 6.53 -8.80
C PHE A 231 -15.07 6.40 -7.46
N VAL A 232 -14.75 5.36 -6.70
CA VAL A 232 -15.24 5.08 -5.35
C VAL A 232 -14.09 5.19 -4.35
N SER A 233 -13.55 6.41 -4.19
CA SER A 233 -12.46 6.70 -3.24
C SER A 233 -12.99 6.76 -1.80
N ARG A 234 -12.51 5.88 -0.92
CA ARG A 234 -12.86 5.79 0.51
C ARG A 234 -12.26 6.92 1.34
N THR A 235 -11.12 7.45 0.89
CA THR A 235 -10.46 8.60 1.53
C THR A 235 -10.22 9.71 0.50
N ALA A 236 -10.18 10.96 0.97
CA ALA A 236 -9.83 12.07 0.09
C ALA A 236 -8.40 11.90 -0.41
N PHE A 237 -8.22 12.01 -1.73
CA PHE A 237 -6.95 11.77 -2.44
C PHE A 237 -6.44 10.32 -2.38
N GLU A 238 -7.32 9.33 -2.14
CA GLU A 238 -6.99 7.93 -2.43
C GLU A 238 -6.46 7.81 -3.86
N ALA A 239 -5.42 6.99 -4.01
CA ALA A 239 -4.86 6.65 -5.31
C ALA A 239 -4.64 5.15 -5.39
N ARG A 240 -4.95 4.56 -6.55
CA ARG A 240 -4.60 3.18 -6.86
C ARG A 240 -3.62 3.15 -8.03
N ILE A 241 -2.61 2.30 -7.93
CA ILE A 241 -1.57 2.11 -8.94
C ILE A 241 -1.62 0.67 -9.41
N PHE A 242 -1.76 0.48 -10.72
CA PHE A 242 -1.84 -0.83 -11.36
C PHE A 242 -0.72 -0.98 -12.39
N PRO A 243 -0.12 -2.17 -12.56
CA PRO A 243 0.59 -2.47 -13.80
C PRO A 243 -0.42 -2.50 -14.95
N LYS A 244 0.03 -2.13 -16.16
CA LYS A 244 -0.83 -2.15 -17.35
C LYS A 244 -1.06 -3.56 -17.88
N ARG A 245 -0.08 -4.45 -17.71
CA ARG A 245 -0.23 -5.87 -18.01
C ARG A 245 -1.07 -6.50 -16.90
N HIS A 246 -2.07 -7.28 -17.30
CA HIS A 246 -2.81 -8.10 -16.35
C HIS A 246 -1.88 -9.14 -15.70
N GLU A 247 -1.76 -9.06 -14.37
CA GLU A 247 -1.01 -10.00 -13.55
C GLU A 247 -1.68 -10.08 -12.17
N PRO A 248 -2.12 -11.26 -11.71
CA PRO A 248 -2.67 -11.42 -10.36
C PRO A 248 -1.60 -11.39 -9.25
N PHE A 249 -0.36 -11.74 -9.59
CA PHE A 249 0.72 -12.03 -8.64
C PHE A 249 1.85 -11.00 -8.73
N PHE A 250 2.09 -10.26 -7.66
CA PHE A 250 3.09 -9.20 -7.59
C PHE A 250 4.50 -9.73 -7.89
N GLU A 251 4.83 -10.92 -7.36
CA GLU A 251 6.15 -11.51 -7.49
C GLU A 251 6.48 -12.04 -8.89
N ARG A 252 5.51 -12.04 -9.81
CA ARG A 252 5.64 -12.46 -11.21
C ARG A 252 5.83 -11.28 -12.17
N SER A 253 5.83 -10.06 -11.67
CA SER A 253 6.11 -8.87 -12.49
C SER A 253 7.56 -8.84 -12.97
N SER A 254 7.76 -8.35 -14.19
CA SER A 254 9.11 -8.16 -14.76
C SER A 254 9.83 -6.98 -14.08
N PRO A 255 11.17 -6.90 -14.18
CA PRO A 255 11.90 -5.75 -13.66
C PRO A 255 11.43 -4.40 -14.22
N ASP A 256 11.07 -4.34 -15.51
CA ASP A 256 10.59 -3.11 -16.16
C ASP A 256 9.21 -2.70 -15.65
N GLU A 257 8.34 -3.68 -15.38
CA GLU A 257 7.03 -3.42 -14.77
C GLU A 257 7.16 -2.94 -13.33
N LEU A 258 8.04 -3.56 -12.54
CA LEU A 258 8.32 -3.15 -11.18
C LEU A 258 8.91 -1.73 -11.13
N LEU A 259 9.82 -1.39 -12.06
CA LEU A 259 10.33 -0.03 -12.22
C LEU A 259 9.19 0.94 -12.54
N GLY A 260 8.35 0.61 -13.52
CA GLY A 260 7.25 1.48 -13.92
C GLY A 260 6.23 1.73 -12.80
N VAL A 261 5.86 0.68 -12.05
CA VAL A 261 4.95 0.82 -10.90
C VAL A 261 5.62 1.57 -9.74
N ALA A 262 6.90 1.32 -9.46
CA ALA A 262 7.64 2.04 -8.42
C ALA A 262 7.76 3.54 -8.77
N THR A 263 8.05 3.88 -10.02
CA THR A 263 8.05 5.26 -10.53
C THR A 263 6.67 5.91 -10.36
N ALA A 264 5.59 5.20 -10.67
CA ALA A 264 4.23 5.71 -10.49
C ALA A 264 3.92 5.96 -9.00
N LEU A 265 4.26 5.02 -8.10
CA LEU A 265 4.07 5.18 -6.66
C LEU A 265 4.85 6.38 -6.11
N ARG A 266 6.16 6.48 -6.38
CA ARG A 266 6.96 7.63 -5.89
C ARG A 266 6.39 8.95 -6.38
N THR A 267 5.86 9.00 -7.60
CA THR A 267 5.34 10.22 -8.23
C THR A 267 4.03 10.63 -7.57
N VAL A 268 3.13 9.68 -7.33
CA VAL A 268 1.89 9.92 -6.57
C VAL A 268 2.20 10.40 -5.15
N LEU A 269 3.13 9.75 -4.45
CA LEU A 269 3.51 10.13 -3.09
C LEU A 269 4.21 11.50 -3.04
N GLN A 270 5.00 11.85 -4.06
CA GLN A 270 5.58 13.18 -4.22
C GLN A 270 4.50 14.25 -4.42
N MET A 271 3.50 13.98 -5.27
CA MET A 271 2.37 14.90 -5.48
C MET A 271 1.58 15.09 -4.19
N LEU A 272 1.26 14.01 -3.47
CA LEU A 272 0.57 14.08 -2.18
C LEU A 272 1.35 14.92 -1.16
N SER A 273 2.66 14.66 -1.05
CA SER A 273 3.58 15.39 -0.18
C SER A 273 3.54 16.90 -0.45
N GLN A 274 3.71 17.31 -1.72
CA GLN A 274 3.76 18.72 -2.12
C GLN A 274 2.41 19.43 -2.04
N LYS A 275 1.31 18.72 -2.36
CA LYS A 275 -0.03 19.33 -2.51
C LYS A 275 -0.83 19.36 -1.21
N LEU A 276 -0.50 18.48 -0.26
CA LEU A 276 -1.22 18.30 1.00
C LEU A 276 -0.33 18.51 2.23
N ASN A 277 0.81 19.19 2.06
CA ASN A 277 1.75 19.53 3.13
C ASN A 277 2.23 18.31 3.95
N HIS A 278 2.81 17.32 3.26
CA HIS A 278 3.36 16.11 3.87
C HIS A 278 2.35 15.33 4.73
N PRO A 279 1.21 14.89 4.16
CA PRO A 279 0.19 14.19 4.94
C PRO A 279 0.72 12.81 5.39
N ALA A 280 0.24 12.34 6.54
CA ALA A 280 0.42 10.94 6.89
C ALA A 280 -0.33 10.04 5.89
N TYR A 281 0.21 8.87 5.57
CA TYR A 281 -0.43 7.92 4.65
C TYR A 281 -0.06 6.47 4.95
N ASN A 282 -0.92 5.56 4.51
CA ASN A 282 -0.55 4.16 4.35
C ASN A 282 -0.52 3.82 2.86
N PHE A 283 0.35 2.90 2.46
CA PHE A 283 0.13 2.15 1.23
C PHE A 283 0.37 0.66 1.45
N PHE A 284 -0.25 -0.15 0.62
CA PHE A 284 -0.13 -1.60 0.68
C PHE A 284 -0.24 -2.21 -0.72
N ILE A 285 0.45 -3.33 -0.91
CA ILE A 285 0.39 -4.12 -2.13
C ILE A 285 -0.66 -5.21 -1.95
N HIS A 286 -1.72 -5.14 -2.75
CA HIS A 286 -2.70 -6.21 -2.88
C HIS A 286 -2.27 -7.16 -3.97
N THR A 287 -2.18 -8.45 -3.66
CA THR A 287 -1.81 -9.47 -4.63
C THR A 287 -2.54 -10.78 -4.35
N ALA A 288 -2.63 -11.67 -5.34
CA ALA A 288 -3.24 -12.97 -5.15
C ALA A 288 -2.37 -13.87 -4.23
N PRO A 289 -2.99 -14.73 -3.39
CA PRO A 289 -2.28 -15.70 -2.56
C PRO A 289 -1.49 -16.72 -3.41
N ALA A 290 -0.18 -16.52 -3.56
CA ALA A 290 0.65 -17.36 -4.43
C ALA A 290 0.83 -18.81 -3.93
N THR A 291 0.51 -19.11 -2.68
CA THR A 291 0.55 -20.47 -2.11
C THR A 291 -0.72 -21.29 -2.39
N SER A 292 -1.71 -20.72 -3.07
CA SER A 292 -2.97 -21.38 -3.40
C SER A 292 -2.89 -22.06 -4.77
N GLU A 293 -3.53 -23.23 -4.92
CA GLU A 293 -3.68 -23.93 -6.21
C GLU A 293 -4.73 -23.27 -7.12
N GLU A 294 -5.39 -22.23 -6.63
CA GLU A 294 -6.45 -21.53 -7.32
C GLU A 294 -5.96 -20.66 -8.47
N ASP A 295 -6.79 -20.59 -9.50
CA ASP A 295 -6.61 -19.68 -10.62
C ASP A 295 -7.18 -18.28 -10.32
N TYR A 296 -6.28 -17.31 -10.20
CA TYR A 296 -6.61 -15.92 -9.92
C TYR A 296 -6.66 -15.02 -11.16
N ARG A 297 -6.90 -15.55 -12.37
CA ARG A 297 -7.12 -14.73 -13.60
C ARG A 297 -8.21 -13.65 -13.48
N HIS A 298 -9.10 -13.78 -12.51
CA HIS A 298 -10.11 -12.76 -12.20
C HIS A 298 -9.54 -11.56 -11.41
N TYR A 299 -8.33 -11.65 -10.87
CA TYR A 299 -7.71 -10.67 -10.01
C TYR A 299 -6.56 -9.91 -10.70
N HIS A 300 -6.16 -8.78 -10.12
CA HIS A 300 -5.07 -7.96 -10.65
C HIS A 300 -4.36 -7.32 -9.46
N TRP A 301 -3.08 -7.63 -9.26
CA TRP A 301 -2.33 -7.01 -8.19
C TRP A 301 -2.23 -5.50 -8.39
N HIS A 302 -2.26 -4.77 -7.29
CA HIS A 302 -2.22 -3.30 -7.33
C HIS A 302 -1.76 -2.73 -6.00
N ILE A 303 -1.47 -1.44 -6.00
CA ILE A 303 -1.14 -0.67 -4.82
C ILE A 303 -2.29 0.25 -4.52
N GLU A 304 -2.67 0.31 -3.26
CA GLU A 304 -3.62 1.29 -2.76
C GLU A 304 -2.89 2.24 -1.80
N VAL A 305 -3.07 3.54 -2.00
CA VAL A 305 -2.52 4.62 -1.18
C VAL A 305 -3.67 5.33 -0.49
N LEU A 306 -3.62 5.40 0.84
CA LEU A 306 -4.63 6.01 1.69
C LEU A 306 -4.04 7.17 2.50
N PRO A 307 -4.14 8.42 2.01
CA PRO A 307 -3.80 9.61 2.78
C PRO A 307 -4.73 9.80 3.99
N LYS A 308 -4.17 10.19 5.13
CA LYS A 308 -4.90 10.46 6.38
C LYS A 308 -5.34 11.92 6.42
N THR A 309 -6.37 12.21 5.63
CA THR A 309 -6.95 13.55 5.47
C THR A 309 -8.13 13.83 6.40
N ALA A 310 -8.71 12.78 6.98
CA ALA A 310 -9.79 12.86 7.95
C ALA A 310 -9.69 11.72 8.96
N ILE A 311 -10.29 11.93 10.15
CA ILE A 311 -10.44 10.90 11.18
C ILE A 311 -11.86 10.37 11.09
N TRP A 312 -12.01 9.04 10.95
CA TRP A 312 -13.32 8.40 10.97
C TRP A 312 -14.01 8.57 12.31
N ALA A 313 -15.29 8.91 12.28
CA ALA A 313 -16.10 9.14 13.46
C ALA A 313 -17.21 8.07 13.55
N GLY A 314 -18.16 8.27 14.47
CA GLY A 314 -19.18 7.26 14.78
C GLY A 314 -20.03 6.80 13.60
N PHE A 315 -20.19 7.62 12.55
CA PHE A 315 -20.92 7.20 11.35
C PHE A 315 -20.11 6.20 10.53
N GLU A 316 -18.87 6.57 10.17
CA GLU A 316 -17.97 5.71 9.38
C GLU A 316 -17.64 4.43 10.16
N LEU A 317 -17.31 4.55 11.45
CA LEU A 317 -17.01 3.41 12.33
C LEU A 317 -18.21 2.49 12.57
N GLY A 318 -19.43 3.04 12.64
CA GLY A 318 -20.65 2.28 12.95
C GLY A 318 -21.31 1.64 11.73
N THR A 319 -21.12 2.20 10.53
CA THR A 319 -21.79 1.73 9.31
C THR A 319 -20.84 1.11 8.29
N GLY A 320 -19.55 1.41 8.38
CA GLY A 320 -18.58 1.08 7.33
C GLY A 320 -18.71 1.93 6.06
N ILE A 321 -19.61 2.92 6.03
CA ILE A 321 -19.77 3.85 4.89
C ILE A 321 -18.87 5.05 5.10
N GLU A 322 -17.86 5.21 4.25
CA GLU A 322 -16.99 6.37 4.31
C GLU A 322 -17.64 7.62 3.69
N ILE A 323 -17.22 8.80 4.19
CA ILE A 323 -17.62 10.09 3.64
C ILE A 323 -16.39 10.81 3.11
N SER A 324 -16.31 10.98 1.79
CA SER A 324 -15.31 11.83 1.16
C SER A 324 -15.85 13.25 0.93
N ALA A 325 -15.10 14.25 1.40
CA ALA A 325 -15.42 15.66 1.20
C ALA A 325 -14.98 16.20 -0.17
N ILE A 326 -14.24 15.41 -0.96
CA ILE A 326 -13.77 15.77 -2.31
C ILE A 326 -14.15 14.66 -3.29
N SER A 327 -14.55 15.03 -4.51
CA SER A 327 -14.76 14.02 -5.55
C SER A 327 -13.41 13.50 -6.08
N PRO A 328 -13.31 12.25 -6.52
CA PRO A 328 -12.08 11.71 -7.11
C PRO A 328 -11.59 12.52 -8.32
N GLU A 329 -12.52 13.07 -9.12
CA GLU A 329 -12.19 13.92 -10.27
C GLU A 329 -11.53 15.23 -9.84
N MET A 330 -12.05 15.86 -8.78
CA MET A 330 -11.43 17.05 -8.18
C MET A 330 -10.06 16.72 -7.57
N ALA A 331 -9.96 15.61 -6.84
CA ALA A 331 -8.72 15.16 -6.22
C ALA A 331 -7.61 14.94 -7.26
N ALA A 332 -7.92 14.25 -8.36
CA ALA A 332 -6.97 14.01 -9.43
C ALA A 332 -6.50 15.32 -10.11
N ARG A 333 -7.43 16.25 -10.42
CA ARG A 333 -7.08 17.57 -10.97
C ARG A 333 -6.19 18.38 -10.03
N TYR A 334 -6.46 18.33 -8.74
CA TYR A 334 -5.67 19.03 -7.72
C TYR A 334 -4.24 18.47 -7.64
N LEU A 335 -4.10 17.14 -7.64
CA LEU A 335 -2.78 16.49 -7.65
C LEU A 335 -1.97 16.82 -8.89
N ARG A 336 -2.60 16.85 -10.08
CA ARG A 336 -1.97 17.30 -11.33
C ARG A 336 -1.64 18.80 -11.39
N GLY A 337 -2.13 19.58 -10.42
CA GLY A 337 -1.90 21.03 -10.36
C GLY A 337 -2.76 21.86 -11.32
N GLU A 338 -3.86 21.30 -11.82
CA GLU A 338 -4.78 21.95 -12.76
C GLU A 338 -5.77 22.89 -12.05
N THR A 339 -5.83 22.86 -10.72
CA THR A 339 -6.74 23.68 -9.90
C THR A 339 -6.03 24.15 -8.62
N LYS A 340 -6.42 25.33 -8.11
CA LYS A 340 -6.07 25.79 -6.75
C LYS A 340 -7.15 25.35 -5.78
N THR A 341 -6.77 25.09 -4.53
CA THR A 341 -7.64 24.59 -3.44
C THR A 341 -8.80 25.52 -3.15
#